data_AF-A0A817KQG9-F1
#
_entry.id   AF-A0A817KQG9-F1
#
_cell.length_a   1.000
_cell.length_b   1.000
_cell.length_c   1.000
_cell.angle_alpha   90.00
_cell.angle_beta   90.00
_cell.angle_gamma   90.00
#
_symmetry.space_group_name_H-M   'P 1'
#
loop_
_entity.id
_entity.type
_entity.pdbx_description
1 polymer ?
#
loop_
_entity_poly.entity_id
_entity_poly.type
_entity_poly.pdbx_seq_one_letter_code
_entity_poly.pdbx_strand_id
1 'polypeptide(L)'
;MAFTTTQTKRYFIEDIESVSSMFKQISIGNLDTFLQALNNQYDLFMTELKEMDISFKSIDKRDNYEALLDKVLGCPDLCPCCNRPCDVDHTQIQSKPGSKNNEHRCLSGHALRAMNGYKFEVTQEASLLMCDQIKNDRMIVVGARCYQWSLFKRDHTDWLFDSPLNKTELNLVHKKFLTIWTKIGPQICQVYRMKFVTHNTKRIPEKAIHKAYHFILLLDASASMGSENQWDYLMDAVKEFLDRRRELKTEDRFTIIVFSDTAEVQIEDQTVNQVDLEKIKFHDGGTSFSAAFACVVQVISKFKEKPHPNSIHQNFAIVFMTDGEDEYYSDNEINQLFNTHKSVIKKFWTLELSDGCRSVETLEKINKKMGGSFYDIQNAAGLVTVYAEVATSTAIASN
;
A
#
# COMPACT_ATOMS: atom_id res chain seq x y z
N MET A 1 37.78 16.76 97.94
CA MET A 1 37.87 15.29 98.17
C MET A 1 38.87 14.74 97.18
N ALA A 2 40.09 14.45 97.64
CA ALA A 2 41.16 13.91 96.81
C ALA A 2 40.96 12.39 96.67
N PHE A 3 40.39 11.96 95.55
CA PHE A 3 40.42 10.55 95.18
C PHE A 3 41.86 10.19 94.80
N THR A 4 42.42 9.26 95.53
CA THR A 4 43.82 8.84 95.49
C THR A 4 44.15 8.08 94.21
N THR A 5 45.13 8.61 93.47
CA THR A 5 45.78 8.08 92.26
C THR A 5 46.27 6.62 92.38
N THR A 6 46.36 6.10 93.60
CA THR A 6 46.82 4.74 93.92
C THR A 6 45.77 3.67 93.59
N GLN A 7 44.47 4.00 93.62
CA GLN A 7 43.41 3.02 93.39
C GLN A 7 43.25 2.70 91.89
N THR A 8 43.35 3.72 91.02
CA THR A 8 43.26 3.58 89.56
C THR A 8 44.44 2.79 88.97
N LYS A 9 45.63 2.91 89.55
CA LYS A 9 46.81 2.13 89.14
C LYS A 9 46.68 0.64 89.46
N ARG A 10 45.95 0.28 90.51
CA ARG A 10 45.79 -1.12 90.94
C ARG A 10 44.83 -1.89 90.02
N TYR A 11 43.69 -1.27 89.68
CA TYR A 11 42.74 -1.84 88.71
C TYR A 11 43.37 -2.02 87.32
N PHE A 12 44.19 -1.07 86.87
CA PHE A 12 44.84 -1.17 85.54
C PHE A 12 45.88 -2.30 85.47
N ILE A 13 46.57 -2.61 86.58
CA ILE A 13 47.53 -3.72 86.63
C ILE A 13 46.81 -5.06 86.72
N GLU A 14 45.74 -5.17 87.51
CA GLU A 14 44.92 -6.38 87.60
C GLU A 14 44.24 -6.70 86.25
N ASP A 15 43.80 -5.69 85.50
CA ASP A 15 43.24 -5.88 84.15
C ASP A 15 44.30 -6.34 83.13
N ILE A 16 45.55 -5.84 83.21
CA ILE A 16 46.64 -6.28 82.33
C ILE A 16 47.07 -7.72 82.66
N GLU A 17 47.11 -8.11 83.94
CA GLU A 17 47.42 -9.49 84.34
C GLU A 17 46.31 -10.46 83.93
N SER A 18 45.05 -10.05 84.03
CA SER A 18 43.89 -10.79 83.54
C SER A 18 43.95 -11.01 82.02
N VAL A 19 44.23 -9.95 81.25
CA VAL A 19 44.38 -10.04 79.78
C VAL A 19 45.61 -10.88 79.40
N SER A 20 46.74 -10.74 80.11
CA SER A 20 47.95 -11.55 79.88
C SER A 20 47.72 -13.04 80.18
N SER A 21 46.95 -13.35 81.22
CA SER A 21 46.51 -14.70 81.55
C SER A 21 45.60 -15.30 80.48
N MET A 22 44.63 -14.52 79.97
CA MET A 22 43.80 -14.94 78.83
C MET A 22 44.64 -15.21 77.58
N PHE A 23 45.63 -14.36 77.27
CA PHE A 23 46.53 -14.57 76.13
C PHE A 23 47.47 -15.78 76.31
N LYS A 24 47.85 -16.13 77.55
CA LYS A 24 48.59 -17.36 77.86
C LYS A 24 47.73 -18.62 77.75
N GLN A 25 46.41 -18.51 77.97
CA GLN A 25 45.45 -19.60 77.76
C GLN A 25 45.09 -19.81 76.28
N ILE A 26 45.31 -18.81 75.42
CA ILE A 26 45.38 -19.01 73.97
C ILE A 26 46.69 -19.75 73.69
N SER A 27 46.68 -21.06 73.95
CA SER A 27 47.82 -21.91 73.66
C SER A 27 48.13 -21.85 72.15
N ILE A 28 49.39 -22.07 71.77
CA ILE A 28 49.76 -22.29 70.37
C ILE A 28 48.85 -23.37 69.74
N GLY A 29 48.36 -24.33 70.52
CA GLY A 29 47.37 -25.32 70.08
C GLY A 29 46.01 -24.75 69.69
N ASN A 30 45.54 -23.67 70.33
CA ASN A 30 44.28 -23.02 69.93
C ASN A 30 44.45 -22.24 68.61
N LEU A 31 45.61 -21.62 68.42
CA LEU A 31 45.99 -20.98 67.14
C LEU A 31 46.15 -22.02 66.03
N ASP A 32 46.79 -23.16 66.31
CA ASP A 32 46.92 -24.27 65.38
C ASP A 32 45.56 -24.87 65.02
N THR A 33 44.68 -25.10 66.01
CA THR A 33 43.31 -25.58 65.78
C THR A 33 42.51 -24.59 64.94
N PHE A 34 42.64 -23.29 65.19
CA PHE A 34 41.98 -22.26 64.40
C PHE A 34 42.50 -22.22 62.96
N LEU A 35 43.82 -22.28 62.77
CA LEU A 35 44.44 -22.29 61.45
C LEU A 35 44.04 -23.54 60.67
N GLN A 36 43.98 -24.71 61.30
CA GLN A 36 43.50 -25.95 60.68
C GLN A 36 42.03 -25.85 60.29
N ALA A 37 41.17 -25.30 61.16
CA ALA A 37 39.76 -25.09 60.84
C ALA A 37 39.59 -24.10 59.67
N LEU A 38 40.40 -23.05 59.62
CA LEU A 38 40.39 -22.05 58.54
C LEU A 38 40.89 -22.65 57.23
N ASN A 39 41.93 -23.48 57.27
CA ASN A 39 42.44 -24.19 56.09
C ASN A 39 41.44 -25.21 55.57
N ASN A 40 40.77 -25.95 56.46
CA ASN A 40 39.70 -26.86 56.08
C ASN A 40 38.53 -26.11 55.44
N GLN A 41 38.13 -24.96 55.97
CA GLN A 41 37.11 -24.11 55.35
C GLN A 41 37.56 -23.59 53.98
N TYR A 42 38.82 -23.17 53.85
CA TYR A 42 39.40 -22.76 52.58
C TYR A 42 39.37 -23.90 51.55
N ASP A 43 39.79 -25.11 51.93
CA ASP A 43 39.78 -26.28 51.04
C ASP A 43 38.36 -26.68 50.65
N LEU A 44 37.41 -26.57 51.57
CA LEU A 44 35.99 -26.84 51.33
C LEU A 44 35.42 -25.80 50.36
N PHE A 45 35.70 -24.51 50.57
CA PHE A 45 35.36 -23.45 49.62
C PHE A 45 36.02 -23.66 48.27
N MET A 46 37.30 -24.03 48.21
CA MET A 46 38.00 -24.27 46.94
C MET A 46 37.48 -25.51 46.21
N THR A 47 37.00 -26.51 46.94
CA THR A 47 36.33 -27.69 46.39
C THR A 47 34.95 -27.31 45.87
N GLU A 48 34.14 -26.60 46.65
CA GLU A 48 32.87 -26.02 46.20
C GLU A 48 33.05 -25.13 44.99
N LEU A 49 34.11 -24.31 44.91
CA LEU A 49 34.39 -23.41 43.80
C LEU A 49 34.87 -24.17 42.54
N LYS A 50 35.55 -25.31 42.72
CA LYS A 50 35.91 -26.24 41.62
C LYS A 50 34.75 -27.12 41.17
N GLU A 51 33.81 -27.45 42.05
CA GLU A 51 32.56 -28.16 41.71
C GLU A 51 31.54 -27.20 41.09
N MET A 52 31.52 -25.95 41.56
CA MET A 52 30.97 -24.78 40.89
C MET A 52 31.89 -24.32 39.75
N ASP A 53 32.62 -25.23 39.08
CA ASP A 53 33.08 -24.98 37.72
C ASP A 53 31.81 -24.63 36.95
N ILE A 54 31.54 -23.33 36.85
CA ILE A 54 30.50 -22.74 36.04
C ILE A 54 30.95 -23.12 34.64
N SER A 55 30.54 -24.32 34.27
CA SER A 55 30.72 -24.85 32.96
C SER A 55 29.87 -23.91 32.11
N PHE A 56 30.52 -22.90 31.57
CA PHE A 56 29.97 -22.14 30.46
C PHE A 56 29.59 -23.09 29.32
N LYS A 57 30.08 -24.34 29.32
CA LYS A 57 29.66 -25.44 28.45
C LYS A 57 28.28 -26.04 28.79
N SER A 58 27.76 -25.89 30.01
CA SER A 58 26.44 -26.36 30.47
C SER A 58 25.41 -25.24 30.57
N ILE A 59 25.83 -23.98 30.49
CA ILE A 59 24.97 -22.90 29.97
C ILE A 59 24.88 -23.14 28.45
N ASP A 60 24.02 -24.10 28.11
CA ASP A 60 23.43 -24.38 26.80
C ASP A 60 23.96 -23.52 25.63
N LYS A 61 24.98 -24.05 24.95
CA LYS A 61 25.82 -23.35 23.96
C LYS A 61 25.25 -23.31 22.53
N ARG A 62 23.99 -23.67 22.29
CA ARG A 62 23.36 -23.38 20.98
C ARG A 62 21.95 -22.83 21.15
N ASP A 63 21.08 -23.52 21.88
CA ASP A 63 19.65 -23.17 21.85
C ASP A 63 19.33 -21.90 22.65
N ASN A 64 19.98 -21.64 23.78
CA ASN A 64 19.74 -20.40 24.55
C ASN A 64 20.33 -19.15 23.89
N TYR A 65 21.53 -19.24 23.31
CA TYR A 65 22.10 -18.09 22.62
C TYR A 65 21.34 -17.79 21.33
N GLU A 66 21.02 -18.82 20.52
CA GLU A 66 20.21 -18.65 19.31
C GLU A 66 18.80 -18.18 19.64
N ALA A 67 18.14 -18.71 20.68
CA ALA A 67 16.83 -18.22 21.11
C ALA A 67 16.88 -16.77 21.64
N LEU A 68 17.93 -16.39 22.39
CA LEU A 68 18.12 -15.00 22.82
C LEU A 68 18.45 -14.09 21.64
N LEU A 69 19.23 -14.56 20.67
CA LEU A 69 19.54 -13.85 19.45
C LEU A 69 18.28 -13.65 18.62
N ASP A 70 17.47 -14.69 18.42
CA ASP A 70 16.17 -14.65 17.75
C ASP A 70 15.19 -13.71 18.46
N LYS A 71 15.23 -13.69 19.80
CA LYS A 71 14.42 -12.77 20.59
C LYS A 71 14.86 -11.30 20.42
N VAL A 72 16.16 -11.06 20.24
CA VAL A 72 16.73 -9.71 20.06
C VAL A 72 16.57 -9.24 18.61
N LEU A 73 16.78 -10.12 17.64
CA LEU A 73 16.62 -9.85 16.20
C LEU A 73 15.14 -9.72 15.81
N GLY A 74 14.27 -10.45 16.50
CA GLY A 74 12.86 -10.54 16.19
C GLY A 74 12.60 -11.40 14.95
N CYS A 75 11.35 -11.39 14.49
CA CYS A 75 10.96 -12.07 13.27
C CYS A 75 11.58 -11.34 12.05
N PRO A 76 12.28 -12.04 11.13
CA PRO A 76 12.86 -11.42 9.94
C PRO A 76 11.81 -11.07 8.88
N ASP A 77 10.60 -11.63 8.99
CA ASP A 77 9.56 -11.46 7.97
C ASP A 77 8.95 -10.05 7.99
N LEU A 78 8.70 -9.53 6.79
CA LEU A 78 8.16 -8.21 6.56
C LEU A 78 6.71 -8.32 6.09
N CYS A 79 5.85 -7.43 6.58
CA CYS A 79 4.46 -7.41 6.17
C CYS A 79 4.37 -7.20 4.66
N PRO A 80 3.70 -8.10 3.90
CA PRO A 80 3.72 -8.05 2.44
C PRO A 80 3.02 -6.81 1.87
N CYS A 81 2.21 -6.10 2.67
CA CYS A 81 1.48 -4.92 2.25
C CYS A 81 2.14 -3.58 2.64
N CYS A 82 2.78 -3.51 3.81
CA CYS A 82 3.37 -2.26 4.32
C CYS A 82 4.87 -2.36 4.63
N ASN A 83 5.50 -3.50 4.39
CA ASN A 83 6.91 -3.81 4.64
C ASN A 83 7.40 -3.55 6.07
N ARG A 84 6.48 -3.46 7.04
CA ARG A 84 6.81 -3.35 8.46
C ARG A 84 7.27 -4.73 8.96
N PRO A 85 8.38 -4.82 9.70
CA PRO A 85 8.80 -6.07 10.33
C PRO A 85 7.72 -6.64 11.26
N CYS A 86 7.59 -7.95 11.29
CA CYS A 86 6.77 -8.64 12.28
C CYS A 86 7.37 -8.44 13.68
N ASP A 87 6.53 -8.12 14.65
CA ASP A 87 6.91 -7.85 16.04
C ASP A 87 6.34 -8.89 17.03
N VAL A 88 6.00 -10.08 16.52
CA VAL A 88 5.63 -11.23 17.36
C VAL A 88 6.87 -11.90 17.91
N ASP A 89 6.85 -12.19 19.22
CA ASP A 89 7.81 -13.09 19.83
C ASP A 89 7.46 -14.55 19.51
N HIS A 90 7.93 -15.02 18.36
CA HIS A 90 7.69 -16.38 17.90
C HIS A 90 8.40 -17.45 18.77
N THR A 91 9.31 -17.06 19.68
CA THR A 91 9.99 -18.02 20.57
C THR A 91 9.06 -18.59 21.66
N GLN A 92 7.95 -17.92 21.93
CA GLN A 92 6.97 -18.34 22.95
C GLN A 92 5.95 -19.35 22.41
N ILE A 93 5.93 -19.60 21.10
CA ILE A 93 4.93 -20.44 20.45
C ILE A 93 5.63 -21.63 19.78
N GLN A 94 5.22 -22.84 20.13
CA GLN A 94 5.89 -24.08 19.67
C GLN A 94 5.73 -24.36 18.17
N SER A 95 4.71 -23.82 17.51
CA SER A 95 4.49 -24.04 16.08
C SER A 95 5.37 -23.13 15.23
N LYS A 96 5.66 -23.55 13.99
CA LYS A 96 6.51 -22.78 13.06
C LYS A 96 5.92 -21.38 12.79
N PRO A 97 6.74 -20.30 12.72
CA PRO A 97 6.28 -18.99 12.26
C PRO A 97 5.52 -19.08 10.92
N GLY A 98 4.43 -18.32 10.79
CA GLY A 98 3.52 -18.33 9.64
C GLY A 98 2.49 -19.47 9.65
N SER A 99 2.52 -20.36 10.65
CA SER A 99 1.46 -21.36 10.84
C SER A 99 0.20 -20.73 11.47
N LYS A 100 -0.96 -21.40 11.35
CA LYS A 100 -2.25 -20.95 11.89
C LYS A 100 -2.24 -20.53 13.37
N ASN A 101 -1.34 -21.12 14.18
CA ASN A 101 -1.22 -20.80 15.61
C ASN A 101 -0.01 -19.91 15.93
N ASN A 102 0.79 -19.53 14.92
CA ASN A 102 1.98 -18.69 15.04
C ASN A 102 2.12 -17.73 13.84
N GLU A 103 1.02 -17.05 13.49
CA GLU A 103 0.92 -16.17 12.32
C GLU A 103 1.78 -14.91 12.49
N HIS A 104 2.28 -14.38 11.38
CA HIS A 104 2.97 -13.09 11.36
C HIS A 104 1.97 -11.95 11.54
N ARG A 105 2.37 -10.92 12.27
CA ARG A 105 1.52 -9.73 12.53
C ARG A 105 2.35 -8.55 13.01
N CYS A 106 1.73 -7.38 12.97
CA CYS A 106 2.27 -6.15 13.56
C CYS A 106 1.41 -5.76 14.78
N LEU A 107 1.72 -6.34 15.95
CA LEU A 107 1.09 -6.07 17.26
C LEU A 107 1.06 -4.59 17.61
N SER A 108 2.13 -3.87 17.28
CA SER A 108 2.26 -2.42 17.54
C SER A 108 1.66 -1.56 16.41
N GLY A 109 0.72 -2.12 15.64
CA GLY A 109 0.04 -1.52 14.49
C GLY A 109 0.83 -1.61 13.18
N HIS A 110 0.23 -1.25 12.05
CA HIS A 110 0.94 -1.19 10.77
C HIS A 110 1.58 0.18 10.51
N ALA A 111 2.54 0.25 9.61
CA ALA A 111 3.08 1.52 9.13
C ALA A 111 2.19 2.11 8.03
N LEU A 112 2.32 3.42 7.77
CA LEU A 112 1.71 4.04 6.59
C LEU A 112 2.34 3.40 5.34
N ARG A 113 1.51 2.90 4.42
CA ARG A 113 1.99 2.28 3.18
C ARG A 113 2.90 3.23 2.39
N ALA A 114 2.59 4.52 2.37
CA ALA A 114 3.43 5.56 1.76
C ALA A 114 4.91 5.55 2.19
N MET A 115 5.23 5.09 3.41
CA MET A 115 6.62 5.00 3.88
C MET A 115 7.46 4.03 3.05
N ASN A 116 6.82 3.07 2.39
CA ASN A 116 7.44 2.05 1.55
C ASN A 116 7.09 2.23 0.07
N GLY A 117 6.85 3.47 -0.36
CA GLY A 117 6.66 3.81 -1.78
C GLY A 117 5.28 3.50 -2.35
N TYR A 118 4.34 3.00 -1.54
CA TYR A 118 3.00 2.72 -2.02
C TYR A 118 2.20 4.00 -2.24
N LYS A 119 1.63 4.14 -3.44
CA LYS A 119 0.81 5.25 -3.90
C LYS A 119 -0.52 4.74 -4.47
N PHE A 120 -1.51 5.63 -4.55
CA PHE A 120 -2.70 5.36 -5.34
C PHE A 120 -2.35 5.52 -6.82
N GLU A 121 -2.62 4.52 -7.66
CA GLU A 121 -2.30 4.57 -9.09
C GLU A 121 -2.86 5.81 -9.78
N VAL A 122 -4.14 6.10 -9.51
CA VAL A 122 -4.87 7.18 -10.17
C VAL A 122 -4.34 8.58 -9.84
N THR A 123 -4.23 8.92 -8.55
CA THR A 123 -3.82 10.29 -8.18
C THR A 123 -2.30 10.42 -8.07
N GLN A 124 -1.58 9.30 -8.18
CA GLN A 124 -0.17 9.15 -7.81
C GLN A 124 0.13 9.60 -6.37
N GLU A 125 -0.90 9.82 -5.53
CA GLU A 125 -0.76 10.31 -4.16
C GLU A 125 -0.26 9.20 -3.25
N ALA A 126 0.67 9.56 -2.37
CA ALA A 126 1.19 8.65 -1.37
C ALA A 126 0.05 8.07 -0.51
N SER A 127 0.00 6.75 -0.34
CA SER A 127 -1.07 6.08 0.40
C SER A 127 -0.84 6.17 1.91
N LEU A 128 -1.48 7.13 2.58
CA LEU A 128 -1.43 7.27 4.04
C LEU A 128 -2.38 6.31 4.79
N LEU A 129 -2.64 5.13 4.23
CA LEU A 129 -3.41 4.08 4.91
C LEU A 129 -2.46 3.09 5.58
N MET A 130 -2.90 2.57 6.72
CA MET A 130 -2.33 1.39 7.36
C MET A 130 -3.12 0.14 6.93
N CYS A 131 -2.53 -1.05 6.97
CA CYS A 131 -3.15 -2.29 6.47
C CYS A 131 -4.50 -2.60 7.12
N ASP A 132 -4.61 -2.35 8.42
CA ASP A 132 -5.81 -2.55 9.24
C ASP A 132 -6.93 -1.54 8.97
N GLN A 133 -6.64 -0.45 8.24
CA GLN A 133 -7.61 0.54 7.82
C GLN A 133 -8.17 0.27 6.41
N ILE A 134 -7.67 -0.75 5.71
CA ILE A 134 -8.09 -1.11 4.36
C ILE A 134 -9.32 -2.00 4.46
N LYS A 135 -10.42 -1.59 3.82
CA LYS A 135 -11.65 -2.38 3.75
C LYS A 135 -11.48 -3.56 2.81
N ASN A 136 -12.16 -4.67 3.10
CA ASN A 136 -12.03 -5.94 2.37
C ASN A 136 -12.34 -5.83 0.88
N ASP A 137 -13.27 -4.96 0.51
CA ASP A 137 -13.69 -4.71 -0.86
C ASP A 137 -12.75 -3.76 -1.63
N ARG A 138 -11.80 -3.12 -0.94
CA ARG A 138 -10.94 -2.10 -1.51
C ARG A 138 -9.83 -2.72 -2.36
N MET A 139 -9.60 -2.15 -3.55
CA MET A 139 -8.44 -2.50 -4.37
C MET A 139 -7.16 -1.87 -3.80
N ILE A 140 -6.09 -2.66 -3.79
CA ILE A 140 -4.74 -2.25 -3.45
C ILE A 140 -3.76 -2.71 -4.51
N VAL A 141 -2.64 -2.00 -4.63
CA VAL A 141 -1.59 -2.31 -5.59
C VAL A 141 -0.34 -2.69 -4.81
N VAL A 142 0.22 -3.85 -5.13
CA VAL A 142 1.43 -4.39 -4.51
C VAL A 142 2.36 -4.88 -5.62
N GLY A 143 3.50 -4.21 -5.78
CA GLY A 143 4.36 -4.41 -6.95
C GLY A 143 3.63 -4.03 -8.24
N ALA A 144 3.59 -4.94 -9.20
CA ALA A 144 2.92 -4.77 -10.49
C ALA A 144 1.49 -5.33 -10.55
N ARG A 145 0.93 -5.78 -9.40
CA ARG A 145 -0.37 -6.46 -9.35
C ARG A 145 -1.37 -5.65 -8.53
N CYS A 146 -2.62 -5.67 -9.00
CA CYS A 146 -3.77 -5.08 -8.32
C CYS A 146 -4.60 -6.21 -7.68
N TYR A 147 -4.92 -6.07 -6.39
CA TYR A 147 -5.67 -7.06 -5.61
C TYR A 147 -6.85 -6.39 -4.92
N GLN A 148 -7.98 -7.09 -4.85
CA GLN A 148 -8.98 -6.79 -3.83
C GLN A 148 -8.40 -7.19 -2.46
N TRP A 149 -8.56 -6.36 -1.43
CA TRP A 149 -7.92 -6.59 -0.13
C TRP A 149 -8.30 -7.93 0.51
N SER A 150 -9.55 -8.36 0.37
CA SER A 150 -10.02 -9.69 0.80
C SER A 150 -9.24 -10.83 0.14
N LEU A 151 -9.00 -10.73 -1.18
CA LEU A 151 -8.24 -11.72 -1.95
C LEU A 151 -6.76 -11.69 -1.55
N PHE A 152 -6.18 -10.50 -1.39
CA PHE A 152 -4.81 -10.34 -0.92
C PHE A 152 -4.58 -11.04 0.43
N LYS A 153 -5.51 -10.86 1.38
CA LYS A 153 -5.45 -11.54 2.69
C LYS A 153 -5.58 -13.05 2.58
N ARG A 154 -6.38 -13.54 1.63
CA ARG A 154 -6.52 -14.98 1.36
C ARG A 154 -5.26 -15.58 0.74
N ASP A 155 -4.51 -14.81 -0.03
CA ASP A 155 -3.25 -15.27 -0.64
C ASP A 155 -2.06 -15.23 0.35
N HIS A 156 -2.23 -14.54 1.50
CA HIS A 156 -1.24 -14.42 2.56
C HIS A 156 -1.82 -14.90 3.90
N THR A 157 -2.24 -16.17 3.94
CA THR A 157 -2.84 -16.78 5.14
C THR A 157 -1.88 -16.91 6.33
N ASP A 158 -0.59 -16.76 6.09
CA ASP A 158 0.48 -16.72 7.08
C ASP A 158 0.58 -15.38 7.83
N TRP A 159 -0.15 -14.36 7.36
CA TRP A 159 -0.21 -13.01 7.94
C TRP A 159 -1.59 -12.64 8.47
N LEU A 160 -1.62 -12.15 9.71
CA LEU A 160 -2.80 -11.51 10.30
C LEU A 160 -2.65 -9.98 10.22
N PHE A 161 -3.44 -9.38 9.34
CA PHE A 161 -3.42 -7.93 9.07
C PHE A 161 -4.30 -7.11 10.03
N ASP A 162 -5.15 -7.78 10.81
CA ASP A 162 -6.01 -7.12 11.78
C ASP A 162 -5.18 -6.79 13.05
N SER A 163 -5.21 -5.52 13.42
CA SER A 163 -4.48 -5.04 14.59
C SER A 163 -5.18 -5.46 15.89
N PRO A 164 -4.46 -5.97 16.90
CA PRO A 164 -5.04 -6.21 18.23
C PRO A 164 -5.37 -4.91 18.99
N LEU A 165 -4.86 -3.78 18.51
CA LEU A 165 -5.01 -2.49 19.18
C LEU A 165 -6.46 -2.04 19.13
N ASN A 166 -6.92 -1.43 20.22
CA ASN A 166 -8.22 -0.78 20.20
C ASN A 166 -8.18 0.50 19.33
N LYS A 167 -9.36 1.03 19.00
CA LYS A 167 -9.49 2.20 18.10
C LYS A 167 -8.70 3.43 18.60
N THR A 168 -8.60 3.64 19.91
CA THR A 168 -7.88 4.78 20.50
C THR A 168 -6.38 4.63 20.34
N GLU A 169 -5.85 3.44 20.63
CA GLU A 169 -4.43 3.09 20.45
C GLU A 169 -4.04 3.16 18.97
N LEU A 170 -4.88 2.62 18.09
CA LEU A 170 -4.65 2.65 16.66
C LEU A 170 -4.56 4.09 16.12
N ASN A 171 -5.46 4.97 16.58
CA ASN A 171 -5.41 6.38 16.26
C ASN A 171 -4.13 7.06 16.76
N LEU A 172 -3.61 6.66 17.92
CA LEU A 172 -2.35 7.18 18.45
C LEU A 172 -1.16 6.75 17.58
N VAL A 173 -1.08 5.47 17.21
CA VAL A 173 -0.06 4.94 16.30
C VAL A 173 -0.13 5.64 14.94
N HIS A 174 -1.33 5.80 14.39
CA HIS A 174 -1.56 6.52 13.14
C HIS A 174 -1.03 7.96 13.20
N LYS A 175 -1.34 8.70 14.28
CA LYS A 175 -0.84 10.07 14.51
C LYS A 175 0.67 10.13 14.63
N LYS A 176 1.32 9.15 15.27
CA LYS A 176 2.78 9.05 15.34
C LYS A 176 3.37 8.92 13.94
N PHE A 177 2.87 7.99 13.12
CA PHE A 177 3.36 7.85 11.75
C PHE A 177 3.09 9.08 10.89
N LEU A 178 1.93 9.73 11.03
CA LEU A 178 1.66 10.99 10.32
C LEU A 178 2.63 12.11 10.74
N THR A 179 3.01 12.17 12.01
CA THR A 179 4.00 13.15 12.51
C THR A 179 5.39 12.90 11.94
N ILE A 180 5.76 11.63 11.73
CA ILE A 180 7.00 11.27 11.03
C ILE A 180 6.86 11.63 9.54
N TRP A 181 5.74 11.26 8.93
CA TRP A 181 5.44 11.50 7.52
C TRP A 181 5.50 12.99 7.14
N THR A 182 5.02 13.90 7.98
CA THR A 182 5.12 15.33 7.71
C THR A 182 6.55 15.85 7.67
N LYS A 183 7.52 15.15 8.29
CA LYS A 183 8.94 15.51 8.31
C LYS A 183 9.71 14.90 7.14
N ILE A 184 9.52 13.61 6.87
CA ILE A 184 10.33 12.85 5.90
C ILE A 184 9.56 12.48 4.62
N GLY A 185 8.24 12.56 4.63
CA GLY A 185 7.37 12.16 3.53
C GLY A 185 7.68 12.84 2.19
N PRO A 186 8.02 14.15 2.12
CA PRO A 186 8.39 14.77 0.85
C PRO A 186 9.63 14.12 0.20
N GLN A 187 10.62 13.74 1.01
CA GLN A 187 11.84 13.09 0.52
C GLN A 187 11.54 11.66 0.05
N ILE A 188 10.75 10.91 0.81
CA ILE A 188 10.29 9.57 0.41
C ILE A 188 9.49 9.67 -0.91
N CYS A 189 8.62 10.67 -1.03
CA CYS A 189 7.84 10.91 -2.25
C CYS A 189 8.71 11.15 -3.48
N GLN A 190 9.82 11.88 -3.32
CA GLN A 190 10.79 12.11 -4.39
C GLN A 190 11.48 10.81 -4.80
N VAL A 191 11.90 9.97 -3.85
CA VAL A 191 12.57 8.68 -4.11
C VAL A 191 11.66 7.74 -4.89
N TYR A 192 10.40 7.60 -4.48
CA TYR A 192 9.45 6.66 -5.09
C TYR A 192 8.56 7.27 -6.18
N ARG A 193 8.84 8.52 -6.60
CA ARG A 193 8.06 9.24 -7.63
C ARG A 193 6.56 9.21 -7.36
N MET A 194 6.15 9.73 -6.20
CA MET A 194 4.76 9.87 -5.79
C MET A 194 4.45 11.30 -5.35
N LYS A 195 3.17 11.69 -5.40
CA LYS A 195 2.70 13.00 -4.97
C LYS A 195 2.57 13.03 -3.45
N PHE A 196 3.31 13.94 -2.81
CA PHE A 196 3.23 14.16 -1.37
C PHE A 196 1.85 14.70 -0.98
N VAL A 197 1.29 14.12 0.08
CA VAL A 197 0.02 14.53 0.67
C VAL A 197 0.14 14.53 2.18
N THR A 198 -0.53 15.46 2.87
CA THR A 198 -0.59 15.50 4.35
C THR A 198 -1.81 14.78 4.91
N HIS A 199 -2.79 14.55 4.04
CA HIS A 199 -3.97 13.75 4.26
C HIS A 199 -4.27 13.09 2.92
N ASN A 200 -4.66 11.81 2.90
CA ASN A 200 -5.22 11.24 1.68
C ASN A 200 -6.38 12.16 1.27
N THR A 201 -6.42 12.58 0.00
CA THR A 201 -7.64 13.21 -0.53
C THR A 201 -8.81 12.34 -0.09
N LYS A 202 -9.85 12.96 0.49
CA LYS A 202 -11.09 12.24 0.83
C LYS A 202 -11.64 11.69 -0.49
N ARG A 203 -11.17 10.53 -0.92
CA ARG A 203 -11.76 9.82 -2.04
C ARG A 203 -13.15 9.42 -1.62
N ILE A 204 -14.04 9.59 -2.59
CA ILE A 204 -15.45 9.84 -2.42
C ILE A 204 -16.04 8.83 -1.42
N PRO A 205 -16.82 9.30 -0.42
CA PRO A 205 -17.46 8.41 0.55
C PRO A 205 -18.16 7.23 -0.15
N GLU A 206 -18.39 6.12 0.53
CA GLU A 206 -19.15 4.95 0.01
C GLU A 206 -20.58 5.29 -0.50
N LYS A 207 -21.01 6.55 -0.31
CA LYS A 207 -22.19 7.18 -0.93
C LYS A 207 -21.80 8.23 -1.99
N ALA A 208 -20.75 7.96 -2.75
CA ALA A 208 -20.43 8.71 -3.95
C ALA A 208 -21.65 8.61 -4.87
N ILE A 209 -22.39 9.70 -5.04
CA ILE A 209 -23.40 9.75 -6.09
C ILE A 209 -22.61 9.85 -7.40
N HIS A 210 -22.37 8.69 -8.01
CA HIS A 210 -21.82 8.63 -9.34
C HIS A 210 -22.91 9.10 -10.30
N LYS A 211 -22.61 10.19 -11.01
CA LYS A 211 -23.51 10.65 -12.06
C LYS A 211 -23.50 9.62 -13.18
N ALA A 212 -24.68 9.26 -13.66
CA ALA A 212 -24.83 8.40 -14.82
C ALA A 212 -24.48 9.20 -16.09
N TYR A 213 -23.72 8.58 -16.98
CA TYR A 213 -23.32 9.16 -18.26
C TYR A 213 -23.73 8.26 -19.42
N HIS A 214 -23.91 8.88 -20.59
CA HIS A 214 -23.80 8.15 -21.84
C HIS A 214 -22.34 8.19 -22.28
N PHE A 215 -21.63 7.08 -22.04
CA PHE A 215 -20.26 6.90 -22.49
C PHE A 215 -20.23 6.63 -23.99
N ILE A 216 -19.37 7.36 -24.70
CA ILE A 216 -19.01 7.08 -26.08
C ILE A 216 -17.53 6.69 -26.07
N LEU A 217 -17.26 5.41 -26.33
CA LEU A 217 -15.90 4.89 -26.47
C LEU A 217 -15.55 4.89 -27.95
N LEU A 218 -14.51 5.62 -28.35
CA LEU A 218 -13.95 5.58 -29.70
C LEU A 218 -12.68 4.73 -29.62
N LEU A 219 -12.72 3.58 -30.29
CA LEU A 219 -11.68 2.57 -30.27
C LEU A 219 -11.00 2.52 -31.63
N ASP A 220 -9.71 2.78 -31.66
CA ASP A 220 -8.90 2.65 -32.86
C ASP A 220 -8.73 1.16 -33.23
N ALA A 221 -9.00 0.84 -34.49
CA ALA A 221 -8.79 -0.48 -35.08
C ALA A 221 -7.90 -0.41 -36.31
N SER A 222 -7.11 0.66 -36.48
CA SER A 222 -6.13 0.75 -37.55
C SER A 222 -5.14 -0.43 -37.55
N ALA A 223 -4.44 -0.60 -38.66
CA ALA A 223 -3.54 -1.73 -38.88
C ALA A 223 -2.50 -1.93 -37.75
N SER A 224 -2.03 -0.84 -37.13
CA SER A 224 -1.08 -0.89 -36.03
C SER A 224 -1.66 -1.55 -34.77
N MET A 225 -2.95 -1.34 -34.49
CA MET A 225 -3.67 -2.00 -33.39
C MET A 225 -3.82 -3.52 -33.60
N GLY A 226 -3.74 -4.00 -34.84
CA GLY A 226 -3.72 -5.43 -35.17
C GLY A 226 -2.39 -6.11 -34.87
N SER A 227 -1.32 -5.34 -34.64
CA SER A 227 0.00 -5.88 -34.32
C SER A 227 0.12 -6.21 -32.82
N GLU A 228 0.91 -7.24 -32.49
CA GLU A 228 1.37 -7.54 -31.12
C GLU A 228 0.26 -7.61 -30.03
N ASN A 229 -0.94 -8.07 -30.38
CA ASN A 229 -2.11 -8.19 -29.50
C ASN A 229 -2.61 -6.85 -28.90
N GLN A 230 -2.27 -5.71 -29.49
CA GLN A 230 -2.70 -4.40 -28.99
C GLN A 230 -4.21 -4.25 -28.92
N TRP A 231 -4.92 -4.75 -29.93
CA TRP A 231 -6.38 -4.83 -29.92
C TRP A 231 -6.92 -5.65 -28.75
N ASP A 232 -6.34 -6.81 -28.46
CA ASP A 232 -6.77 -7.65 -27.33
C ASP A 232 -6.56 -6.92 -26.00
N TYR A 233 -5.43 -6.22 -25.85
CA TYR A 233 -5.17 -5.40 -24.67
C TYR A 233 -6.15 -4.23 -24.52
N LEU A 234 -6.54 -3.60 -25.63
CA LEU A 234 -7.59 -2.57 -25.63
C LEU A 234 -8.93 -3.17 -25.17
N MET A 235 -9.30 -4.33 -25.71
CA MET A 235 -10.54 -5.00 -25.35
C MET A 235 -10.55 -5.44 -23.88
N ASP A 236 -9.42 -5.89 -23.33
CA ASP A 236 -9.24 -6.18 -21.90
C ASP A 236 -9.39 -4.91 -21.04
N ALA A 237 -8.84 -3.78 -21.49
CA ALA A 237 -8.99 -2.50 -20.78
C ALA A 237 -10.44 -1.99 -20.81
N VAL A 238 -11.14 -2.13 -21.95
CA VAL A 238 -12.57 -1.81 -22.06
C VAL A 238 -13.40 -2.73 -21.17
N LYS A 239 -13.04 -4.02 -21.07
CA LYS A 239 -13.69 -4.96 -20.16
C LYS A 239 -13.54 -4.53 -18.71
N GLU A 240 -12.32 -4.21 -18.27
CA GLU A 240 -12.07 -3.69 -16.92
C GLU A 240 -12.87 -2.41 -16.68
N PHE A 241 -12.91 -1.49 -17.64
CA PHE A 241 -13.74 -0.27 -17.55
C PHE A 241 -15.20 -0.60 -17.27
N LEU A 242 -15.79 -1.50 -18.05
CA LEU A 242 -17.19 -1.91 -17.88
C LEU A 242 -17.41 -2.58 -16.53
N ASP A 243 -16.51 -3.45 -16.10
CA ASP A 243 -16.58 -4.12 -14.80
C ASP A 243 -16.55 -3.11 -13.65
N ARG A 244 -15.69 -2.10 -13.71
CA ARG A 244 -15.71 -0.99 -12.74
C ARG A 244 -17.03 -0.25 -12.74
N ARG A 245 -17.59 0.07 -13.92
CA ARG A 245 -18.88 0.78 -13.99
C ARG A 245 -20.05 -0.08 -13.48
N ARG A 246 -20.01 -1.41 -13.67
CA ARG A 246 -20.96 -2.37 -13.08
C ARG A 246 -20.89 -2.35 -11.56
N GLU A 247 -19.69 -2.36 -10.97
CA GLU A 247 -19.48 -2.28 -9.52
C GLU A 247 -20.11 -1.01 -8.91
N LEU A 248 -20.06 0.10 -9.64
CA LEU A 248 -20.63 1.39 -9.21
C LEU A 248 -22.16 1.43 -9.27
N LYS A 249 -22.83 0.42 -9.84
CA LYS A 249 -24.30 0.32 -9.96
C LYS A 249 -24.96 1.58 -10.53
N THR A 250 -24.34 2.15 -11.55
CA THR A 250 -24.85 3.36 -12.24
C THR A 250 -25.79 2.99 -13.38
N GLU A 251 -26.68 3.90 -13.76
CA GLU A 251 -27.57 3.74 -14.92
C GLU A 251 -26.88 4.12 -16.25
N ASP A 252 -25.57 3.90 -16.34
CA ASP A 252 -24.81 4.30 -17.51
C ASP A 252 -25.28 3.64 -18.80
N ARG A 253 -25.14 4.41 -19.88
CA ARG A 253 -25.37 3.95 -21.24
C ARG A 253 -24.05 4.00 -22.02
N PHE A 254 -23.91 3.11 -22.98
CA PHE A 254 -22.69 2.92 -23.74
C PHE A 254 -22.99 2.90 -25.22
N THR A 255 -22.23 3.71 -25.96
CA THR A 255 -22.06 3.59 -27.40
C THR A 255 -20.58 3.33 -27.66
N ILE A 256 -20.26 2.30 -28.42
CA ILE A 256 -18.89 1.95 -28.79
C ILE A 256 -18.77 2.10 -30.30
N ILE A 257 -17.86 3.00 -30.69
CA ILE A 257 -17.51 3.32 -32.07
C ILE A 257 -16.13 2.73 -32.30
N VAL A 258 -16.00 1.87 -33.30
CA VAL A 258 -14.70 1.37 -33.74
C VAL A 258 -14.34 2.08 -35.04
N PHE A 259 -13.15 2.65 -35.12
CA PHE A 259 -12.73 3.45 -36.26
C PHE A 259 -11.36 3.03 -36.81
N SER A 260 -11.20 3.24 -38.12
CA SER A 260 -9.97 3.10 -38.90
C SER A 260 -10.03 4.18 -40.00
N ASP A 261 -10.03 3.82 -41.28
CA ASP A 261 -10.35 4.74 -42.39
C ASP A 261 -11.82 5.21 -42.35
N THR A 262 -12.67 4.39 -41.75
CA THR A 262 -14.09 4.66 -41.53
C THR A 262 -14.45 4.41 -40.07
N ALA A 263 -15.60 4.93 -39.61
CA ALA A 263 -16.06 4.74 -38.24
C ALA A 263 -17.44 4.11 -38.23
N GLU A 264 -17.60 3.05 -37.43
CA GLU A 264 -18.86 2.31 -37.29
C GLU A 264 -19.26 2.18 -35.82
N VAL A 265 -20.55 2.34 -35.54
CA VAL A 265 -21.14 2.07 -34.23
C VAL A 265 -21.38 0.56 -34.08
N GLN A 266 -20.54 -0.11 -33.29
CA GLN A 266 -20.65 -1.55 -33.03
C GLN A 266 -21.64 -1.85 -31.88
N ILE A 267 -21.69 -0.96 -30.89
CA ILE A 267 -22.66 -1.00 -29.79
C ILE A 267 -23.32 0.36 -29.71
N GLU A 268 -24.65 0.42 -29.78
CA GLU A 268 -25.40 1.67 -29.69
C GLU A 268 -26.32 1.66 -28.47
N ASP A 269 -26.15 2.65 -27.59
CA ASP A 269 -27.01 2.94 -26.45
C ASP A 269 -27.47 1.69 -25.68
N GLN A 270 -26.50 0.99 -25.09
CA GLN A 270 -26.76 -0.18 -24.23
C GLN A 270 -26.43 0.13 -22.78
N THR A 271 -27.14 -0.49 -21.84
CA THR A 271 -26.73 -0.41 -20.43
C THR A 271 -25.43 -1.18 -20.22
N VAL A 272 -24.65 -0.83 -19.19
CA VAL A 272 -23.37 -1.51 -18.88
C VAL A 272 -23.47 -3.05 -18.77
N ASN A 273 -24.64 -3.57 -18.38
CA ASN A 273 -24.90 -5.01 -18.25
C ASN A 273 -25.26 -5.69 -19.58
N GLN A 274 -25.64 -4.92 -20.59
CA GLN A 274 -26.03 -5.41 -21.91
C GLN A 274 -24.86 -5.39 -22.90
N VAL A 275 -23.83 -4.58 -22.63
CA VAL A 275 -22.65 -4.49 -23.50
C VAL A 275 -21.96 -5.85 -23.57
N ASP A 276 -21.93 -6.38 -24.79
CA ASP A 276 -21.33 -7.66 -25.16
C ASP A 276 -20.12 -7.39 -26.05
N LEU A 277 -18.93 -7.57 -25.48
CA LEU A 277 -17.66 -7.27 -26.15
C LEU A 277 -17.35 -8.25 -27.27
N GLU A 278 -17.93 -9.45 -27.29
CA GLU A 278 -17.71 -10.44 -28.35
C GLU A 278 -18.29 -10.00 -29.70
N LYS A 279 -19.21 -9.02 -29.68
CA LYS A 279 -19.79 -8.44 -30.91
C LYS A 279 -18.88 -7.40 -31.56
N ILE A 280 -17.89 -6.89 -30.83
CA ILE A 280 -17.02 -5.83 -31.30
C ILE A 280 -15.92 -6.47 -32.14
N LYS A 281 -15.88 -6.11 -33.42
CA LYS A 281 -14.94 -6.68 -34.38
C LYS A 281 -13.80 -5.71 -34.65
N PHE A 282 -12.58 -6.23 -34.63
CA PHE A 282 -11.44 -5.58 -35.22
C PHE A 282 -11.65 -5.46 -36.74
N HIS A 283 -11.34 -4.30 -37.30
CA HIS A 283 -11.36 -4.06 -38.73
C HIS A 283 -10.10 -3.30 -39.13
N ASP A 284 -9.28 -3.94 -39.96
CA ASP A 284 -8.01 -3.38 -40.43
C ASP A 284 -8.24 -2.19 -41.39
N GLY A 285 -7.32 -1.22 -41.37
CA GLY A 285 -7.39 0.00 -42.18
C GLY A 285 -6.36 1.06 -41.75
N GLY A 286 -6.41 2.23 -42.37
CA GLY A 286 -5.70 3.41 -41.90
C GLY A 286 -6.32 4.03 -40.66
N THR A 287 -5.93 5.27 -40.34
CA THR A 287 -6.36 5.98 -39.12
C THR A 287 -7.00 7.30 -39.51
N SER A 288 -8.31 7.45 -39.30
CA SER A 288 -9.04 8.70 -39.56
C SER A 288 -9.78 9.20 -38.33
N PHE A 289 -9.21 10.22 -37.68
CA PHE A 289 -9.83 10.90 -36.55
C PHE A 289 -11.07 11.69 -37.00
N SER A 290 -11.05 12.24 -38.21
CA SER A 290 -12.22 12.92 -38.80
C SER A 290 -13.42 11.97 -38.93
N ALA A 291 -13.23 10.74 -39.43
CA ALA A 291 -14.30 9.75 -39.49
C ALA A 291 -14.87 9.43 -38.10
N ALA A 292 -13.97 9.24 -37.12
CA ALA A 292 -14.33 8.96 -35.74
C ALA A 292 -15.20 10.08 -35.12
N PHE A 293 -14.74 11.34 -35.20
CA PHE A 293 -15.49 12.48 -34.65
C PHE A 293 -16.78 12.80 -35.41
N ALA A 294 -16.81 12.60 -36.73
CA ALA A 294 -18.05 12.72 -37.50
C ALA A 294 -19.11 11.72 -37.03
N CYS A 295 -18.71 10.48 -36.74
CA CYS A 295 -19.59 9.46 -36.17
C CYS A 295 -20.12 9.88 -34.79
N VAL A 296 -19.27 10.44 -33.92
CA VAL A 296 -19.72 10.98 -32.61
C VAL A 296 -20.76 12.09 -32.77
N VAL A 297 -20.56 13.02 -33.71
CA VAL A 297 -21.52 14.09 -34.00
C VAL A 297 -22.88 13.51 -34.39
N GLN A 298 -22.89 12.49 -35.25
CA GLN A 298 -24.12 11.80 -35.66
C GLN A 298 -24.82 11.13 -34.47
N VAL A 299 -24.06 10.39 -33.65
CA VAL A 299 -24.58 9.72 -32.44
C VAL A 299 -25.21 10.74 -31.49
N ILE A 300 -24.50 11.81 -31.13
CA ILE A 300 -25.03 12.80 -30.19
C ILE A 300 -26.25 13.52 -30.78
N SER A 301 -26.24 13.85 -32.07
CA SER A 301 -27.37 14.50 -32.74
C SER A 301 -28.63 13.61 -32.71
N LYS A 302 -28.48 12.32 -33.04
CA LYS A 302 -29.55 11.32 -33.01
C LYS A 302 -30.23 11.22 -31.64
N PHE A 303 -29.48 11.34 -30.55
CA PHE A 303 -30.04 11.29 -29.19
C PHE A 303 -30.55 12.64 -28.67
N LYS A 304 -30.05 13.76 -29.20
CA LYS A 304 -30.59 15.11 -28.89
C LYS A 304 -31.97 15.34 -29.49
N GLU A 305 -32.21 14.85 -30.71
CA GLU A 305 -33.45 15.09 -31.44
C GLU A 305 -34.62 14.26 -30.92
N LYS A 306 -34.35 13.14 -30.25
CA LYS A 306 -35.38 12.31 -29.63
C LYS A 306 -35.78 12.91 -28.29
N PRO A 307 -37.08 13.21 -28.05
CA PRO A 307 -37.57 13.55 -26.72
C PRO A 307 -37.49 12.30 -25.83
N HIS A 308 -36.32 12.05 -25.27
CA HIS A 308 -36.12 10.95 -24.35
C HIS A 308 -36.52 11.39 -22.93
N PRO A 309 -37.32 10.60 -22.21
CA PRO A 309 -37.61 10.83 -20.79
C PRO A 309 -36.35 10.67 -19.91
N ASN A 310 -35.26 10.14 -20.47
CA ASN A 310 -34.05 9.80 -19.75
C ASN A 310 -33.02 10.93 -19.85
N SER A 311 -32.73 11.58 -18.71
CA SER A 311 -31.82 12.75 -18.61
C SER A 311 -30.36 12.44 -18.98
N ILE A 312 -30.02 11.16 -19.17
CA ILE A 312 -28.65 10.71 -19.40
C ILE A 312 -28.08 11.15 -20.75
N HIS A 313 -28.93 11.29 -21.78
CA HIS A 313 -28.53 11.79 -23.11
C HIS A 313 -28.23 13.29 -23.15
N GLN A 314 -28.20 13.96 -21.99
CA GLN A 314 -27.68 15.31 -21.83
C GLN A 314 -26.31 15.34 -21.14
N ASN A 315 -25.78 14.17 -20.78
CA ASN A 315 -24.52 13.99 -20.06
C ASN A 315 -23.64 12.97 -20.77
N PHE A 316 -23.01 13.40 -21.87
CA PHE A 316 -22.07 12.57 -22.60
C PHE A 316 -20.68 12.61 -21.97
N ALA A 317 -20.02 11.46 -21.98
CA ALA A 317 -18.65 11.27 -21.56
C ALA A 317 -17.90 10.54 -22.67
N ILE A 318 -16.87 11.16 -23.25
CA ILE A 318 -16.20 10.64 -24.44
C ILE A 318 -14.82 10.14 -24.05
N VAL A 319 -14.50 8.90 -24.40
CA VAL A 319 -13.15 8.32 -24.28
C VAL A 319 -12.66 8.05 -25.69
N PHE A 320 -11.65 8.80 -26.11
CA PHE A 320 -10.99 8.66 -27.39
C PHE A 320 -9.65 7.95 -27.20
N MET A 321 -9.51 6.76 -27.77
CA MET A 321 -8.30 5.95 -27.67
C MET A 321 -7.72 5.68 -29.05
N THR A 322 -6.40 5.83 -29.19
CA THR A 322 -5.65 5.60 -30.43
C THR A 322 -4.19 5.24 -30.12
N ASP A 323 -3.53 4.52 -31.01
CA ASP A 323 -2.08 4.24 -31.00
C ASP A 323 -1.30 5.01 -32.09
N GLY A 324 -2.03 5.58 -33.06
CA GLY A 324 -1.49 6.10 -34.30
C GLY A 324 -1.58 7.62 -34.48
N GLU A 325 -1.07 8.06 -35.62
CA GLU A 325 -1.28 9.40 -36.16
C GLU A 325 -2.31 9.35 -37.30
N ASP A 326 -3.15 10.37 -37.39
CA ASP A 326 -3.88 10.68 -38.62
C ASP A 326 -3.10 11.75 -39.39
N GLU A 327 -2.36 11.32 -40.43
CA GLU A 327 -1.51 12.18 -41.26
C GLU A 327 -2.29 13.33 -41.94
N TYR A 328 -3.61 13.17 -42.10
CA TYR A 328 -4.49 14.13 -42.77
C TYR A 328 -5.45 14.82 -41.81
N TYR A 329 -5.18 14.74 -40.51
CA TYR A 329 -6.06 15.30 -39.50
C TYR A 329 -6.33 16.79 -39.74
N SER A 330 -7.62 17.13 -39.75
CA SER A 330 -8.10 18.51 -39.81
C SER A 330 -8.94 18.82 -38.57
N ASP A 331 -8.88 20.06 -38.07
CA ASP A 331 -9.66 20.46 -36.91
C ASP A 331 -11.18 20.54 -37.19
N ASN A 332 -11.65 20.28 -38.42
CA ASN A 332 -13.02 20.57 -38.83
C ASN A 332 -14.06 19.77 -38.03
N GLU A 333 -13.89 18.45 -37.91
CA GLU A 333 -14.86 17.59 -37.24
C GLU A 333 -14.83 17.80 -35.71
N ILE A 334 -13.66 18.02 -35.12
CA ILE A 334 -13.57 18.36 -33.69
C ILE A 334 -14.14 19.76 -33.41
N ASN A 335 -13.97 20.71 -34.33
CA ASN A 335 -14.60 22.03 -34.27
C ASN A 335 -16.13 21.89 -34.29
N GLN A 336 -16.65 21.07 -35.20
CA GLN A 336 -18.08 20.82 -35.32
C GLN A 336 -18.63 20.15 -34.05
N LEU A 337 -17.93 19.14 -33.52
CA LEU A 337 -18.30 18.46 -32.28
C LEU A 337 -18.36 19.45 -31.10
N PHE A 338 -17.32 20.26 -30.93
CA PHE A 338 -17.25 21.25 -29.87
C PHE A 338 -18.35 22.32 -30.02
N ASN A 339 -18.46 22.94 -31.19
CA ASN A 339 -19.39 24.05 -31.40
C ASN A 339 -20.85 23.62 -31.26
N THR A 340 -21.18 22.40 -31.71
CA THR A 340 -22.57 21.91 -31.73
C THR A 340 -22.97 21.19 -30.43
N HIS A 341 -22.02 20.53 -29.76
CA HIS A 341 -22.33 19.60 -28.67
C HIS A 341 -21.59 19.83 -27.34
N LYS A 342 -20.71 20.85 -27.21
CA LYS A 342 -19.99 21.12 -25.95
C LYS A 342 -20.90 21.20 -24.72
N SER A 343 -22.12 21.73 -24.84
CA SER A 343 -23.02 21.87 -23.70
C SER A 343 -23.45 20.53 -23.09
N VAL A 344 -23.46 19.44 -23.86
CA VAL A 344 -23.86 18.10 -23.40
C VAL A 344 -22.67 17.18 -23.14
N ILE A 345 -21.50 17.49 -23.69
CA ILE A 345 -20.25 16.78 -23.41
C ILE A 345 -19.71 17.28 -22.06
N LYS A 346 -19.77 16.42 -21.04
CA LYS A 346 -19.38 16.77 -19.67
C LYS A 346 -17.96 16.34 -19.33
N LYS A 347 -17.47 15.32 -20.03
CA LYS A 347 -16.15 14.73 -19.84
C LYS A 347 -15.59 14.29 -21.19
N PHE A 348 -14.29 14.46 -21.35
CA PHE A 348 -13.56 14.06 -22.53
C PHE A 348 -12.19 13.55 -22.08
N TRP A 349 -11.78 12.41 -22.61
CA TRP A 349 -10.49 11.80 -22.34
C TRP A 349 -9.85 11.39 -23.65
N THR A 350 -8.56 11.66 -23.78
CA THR A 350 -7.73 11.15 -24.88
C THR A 350 -6.68 10.22 -24.30
N LEU A 351 -6.63 9.00 -24.83
CA LEU A 351 -5.73 7.92 -24.40
C LEU A 351 -4.84 7.56 -25.59
N GLU A 352 -3.54 7.77 -25.47
CA GLU A 352 -2.56 7.37 -26.47
C GLU A 352 -1.86 6.10 -26.02
N LEU A 353 -1.91 5.03 -26.82
CA LEU A 353 -1.12 3.82 -26.60
C LEU A 353 0.07 3.81 -27.58
N SER A 354 1.23 4.34 -27.19
CA SER A 354 2.39 4.36 -28.08
C SER A 354 3.71 4.08 -27.36
N ASP A 355 4.68 3.49 -28.08
CA ASP A 355 6.07 3.29 -27.61
C ASP A 355 6.93 4.55 -27.83
N GLY A 356 6.28 5.72 -27.78
CA GLY A 356 6.89 7.01 -27.96
C GLY A 356 6.91 7.52 -29.40
N CYS A 357 6.45 8.77 -29.53
CA CYS A 357 6.99 9.79 -30.43
C CYS A 357 6.24 10.12 -31.72
N ARG A 358 4.93 9.90 -31.82
CA ARG A 358 4.22 10.19 -33.08
C ARG A 358 3.05 11.19 -32.96
N SER A 359 2.02 10.94 -32.16
CA SER A 359 0.79 11.77 -32.24
C SER A 359 0.53 12.77 -31.10
N VAL A 360 1.39 12.80 -30.07
CA VAL A 360 1.17 13.54 -28.79
C VAL A 360 0.68 14.97 -28.99
N GLU A 361 1.30 15.75 -29.87
CA GLU A 361 0.97 17.18 -30.04
C GLU A 361 -0.46 17.39 -30.60
N THR A 362 -0.87 16.54 -31.54
CA THR A 362 -2.23 16.54 -32.11
C THR A 362 -3.25 16.12 -31.05
N LEU A 363 -2.96 15.07 -30.29
CA LEU A 363 -3.84 14.57 -29.23
C LEU A 363 -3.98 15.55 -28.06
N GLU A 364 -2.89 16.20 -27.66
CA GLU A 364 -2.91 17.28 -26.67
C GLU A 364 -3.73 18.47 -27.17
N LYS A 365 -3.62 18.83 -28.45
CA LYS A 365 -4.40 19.91 -29.07
C LYS A 365 -5.90 19.57 -29.06
N ILE A 366 -6.29 18.36 -29.45
CA ILE A 366 -7.67 17.86 -29.37
C ILE A 366 -8.16 17.94 -27.93
N ASN A 367 -7.39 17.40 -26.99
CA ASN A 367 -7.77 17.34 -25.58
C ASN A 367 -7.92 18.74 -24.96
N LYS A 368 -6.99 19.65 -25.24
CA LYS A 368 -7.04 21.06 -24.82
C LYS A 368 -8.28 21.76 -25.36
N LYS A 369 -8.65 21.50 -26.61
CA LYS A 369 -9.85 22.07 -27.22
C LYS A 369 -11.12 21.59 -26.51
N MET A 370 -11.21 20.30 -26.21
CA MET A 370 -12.35 19.70 -25.54
C MET A 370 -12.40 19.98 -24.03
N GLY A 371 -11.31 20.51 -23.45
CA GLY A 371 -11.17 20.72 -22.02
C GLY A 371 -11.13 19.41 -21.24
N GLY A 372 -10.54 18.37 -21.84
CA GLY A 372 -10.47 17.02 -21.30
C GLY A 372 -9.19 16.70 -20.54
N SER A 373 -8.94 15.41 -20.31
CA SER A 373 -7.67 14.90 -19.76
C SER A 373 -6.98 13.97 -20.76
N PHE A 374 -5.65 14.13 -20.88
CA PHE A 374 -4.81 13.36 -21.78
C PHE A 374 -3.97 12.37 -20.96
N TYR A 375 -3.86 11.13 -21.44
CA TYR A 375 -3.04 10.09 -20.84
C TYR A 375 -2.16 9.46 -21.92
N ASP A 376 -0.85 9.55 -21.70
CA ASP A 376 0.18 8.86 -22.47
C ASP A 376 0.46 7.50 -21.83
N ILE A 377 0.23 6.43 -22.58
CA ILE A 377 0.20 5.04 -22.11
C ILE A 377 1.25 4.23 -22.86
N GLN A 378 2.27 3.82 -22.11
CA GLN A 378 3.45 3.16 -22.68
C GLN A 378 3.29 1.65 -22.88
N ASN A 379 2.26 1.02 -22.29
CA ASN A 379 2.03 -0.42 -22.40
C ASN A 379 0.61 -0.82 -21.99
N ALA A 380 0.24 -2.07 -22.30
CA ALA A 380 -1.04 -2.69 -21.99
C ALA A 380 -1.43 -2.61 -20.50
N ALA A 381 -0.49 -2.80 -19.58
CA ALA A 381 -0.79 -2.71 -18.15
C ALA A 381 -1.21 -1.30 -17.74
N GLY A 382 -0.53 -0.27 -18.29
CA GLY A 382 -0.93 1.12 -18.12
C GLY A 382 -2.32 1.41 -18.68
N LEU A 383 -2.70 0.78 -19.80
CA LEU A 383 -3.99 0.98 -20.45
C LEU A 383 -5.15 0.54 -19.54
N VAL A 384 -5.04 -0.65 -18.97
CA VAL A 384 -6.02 -1.18 -18.01
C VAL A 384 -6.15 -0.26 -16.80
N THR A 385 -5.03 0.20 -16.24
CA THR A 385 -5.01 1.13 -15.10
C THR A 385 -5.70 2.46 -15.43
N VAL A 386 -5.44 3.03 -16.60
CA VAL A 386 -6.03 4.32 -17.01
C VAL A 386 -7.52 4.18 -17.31
N TYR A 387 -7.97 3.10 -17.95
CA TYR A 387 -9.41 2.88 -18.13
C TYR A 387 -10.13 2.71 -16.78
N ALA A 388 -9.55 1.99 -15.82
CA ALA A 388 -10.09 1.91 -14.46
C ALA A 388 -10.14 3.29 -13.76
N GLU A 389 -9.14 4.16 -14.01
CA GLU A 389 -9.15 5.55 -13.56
C GLU A 389 -10.31 6.34 -14.15
N VAL A 390 -10.44 6.34 -15.47
CA VAL A 390 -11.48 7.08 -16.18
C VAL A 390 -12.86 6.64 -15.67
N ALA A 391 -13.07 5.33 -15.48
CA ALA A 391 -14.30 4.77 -14.93
C ALA A 391 -14.63 5.29 -13.52
N THR A 392 -13.63 5.55 -12.69
CA THR A 392 -13.81 5.98 -11.29
C THR A 392 -13.80 7.51 -11.12
N SER A 393 -13.19 8.24 -12.05
CA SER A 393 -13.04 9.71 -12.02
C SER A 393 -14.34 10.51 -12.21
N THR A 394 -15.46 9.84 -12.47
CA THR A 394 -16.76 10.49 -12.73
C THR A 394 -17.59 10.76 -11.47
N ALA A 395 -17.01 10.57 -10.30
CA ALA A 395 -17.68 10.82 -9.03
C ALA A 395 -17.84 12.32 -8.75
N ILE A 396 -18.97 12.72 -8.17
CA ILE A 396 -19.21 14.09 -7.73
C ILE A 396 -18.92 14.17 -6.23
N ALA A 397 -18.25 15.24 -5.79
CA ALA A 397 -18.14 15.56 -4.38
C ALA A 397 -19.55 15.84 -3.82
N SER A 398 -20.00 15.06 -2.85
CA SER A 398 -21.17 15.40 -2.06
C SER A 398 -20.88 16.70 -1.31
N ASN A 399 -21.56 17.79 -1.65
CA ASN A 399 -21.51 19.03 -0.88
C ASN A 399 -22.05 18.83 0.53
#